data_AF-A0A821MJ50-F1
#
_entry.id   AF-A0A821MJ50-F1
#
_cell.length_a   1.000
_cell.length_b   1.000
_cell.length_c   1.000
_cell.angle_alpha   90.00
_cell.angle_beta   90.00
_cell.angle_gamma   90.00
#
_symmetry.space_group_name_H-M   'P 1'
#
loop_
_entity.id
_entity.type
_entity.pdbx_description
1 polymer ?
#
loop_
_entity_poly.entity_id
_entity_poly.type
_entity_poly.pdbx_seq_one_letter_code
_entity_poly.pdbx_strand_id
1 'polypeptide(L)'
;PKVDAIYIFCGNKARHEPWAKDWPKIRGVFTSIKPICESLKKVAHECDHDSIPMSFVPKRCTSDVASNKENLNQLPPTYMYSVIFKDIVLEINDDDAKSIKALEIYCKKKEIPDTEINELKRKYHQKSPVWWYTCEMFLYGMLNRGLRLLDMEAMSKLGFFIRSLHLQLKQLHQEQATNLQKPFTVYRGQGMNKEDFQNLLDSQGGLLSFNNFLST
;
A
#
# COMPACT_ATOMS: atom_id res chain seq x y z
N PRO A 1 -0.30 22.10 8.51
CA PRO A 1 0.13 21.76 7.12
C PRO A 1 1.63 22.02 6.94
N LYS A 2 2.42 20.98 6.63
CA LYS A 2 3.87 21.08 6.40
C LYS A 2 4.13 20.93 4.91
N VAL A 3 4.78 21.90 4.27
CA VAL A 3 5.15 21.82 2.85
C VAL A 3 6.25 20.77 2.67
N ASP A 4 6.02 19.76 1.83
CA ASP A 4 6.94 18.65 1.58
C ASP A 4 7.89 18.91 0.40
N ALA A 5 7.34 19.39 -0.73
CA ALA A 5 8.10 19.69 -1.94
C ALA A 5 7.57 20.96 -2.64
N ILE A 6 8.47 21.71 -3.28
CA ILE A 6 8.16 22.89 -4.09
C ILE A 6 8.72 22.66 -5.51
N TYR A 7 7.89 22.93 -6.51
CA TYR A 7 8.24 22.88 -7.93
C TYR A 7 8.06 24.27 -8.53
N ILE A 8 9.10 24.80 -9.19
CA ILE A 8 9.02 26.11 -9.83
C ILE A 8 8.78 25.91 -11.32
N PHE A 9 7.66 26.42 -11.83
CA PHE A 9 7.35 26.44 -13.26
C PHE A 9 7.54 27.85 -13.81
N CYS A 10 8.49 28.05 -14.72
CA CYS A 10 8.82 29.37 -15.26
C CYS A 10 9.42 29.29 -16.67
N GLY A 11 9.32 30.37 -17.45
CA GLY A 11 9.92 30.46 -18.78
C GLY A 11 11.43 30.68 -18.78
N ASN A 12 11.99 31.26 -17.71
CA ASN A 12 13.42 31.58 -17.59
C ASN A 12 14.08 30.79 -16.46
N LYS A 13 14.41 29.53 -16.76
CA LYS A 13 15.07 28.62 -15.81
C LYS A 13 16.37 29.17 -15.24
N ALA A 14 17.20 29.79 -16.08
CA ALA A 14 18.50 30.32 -15.69
C ALA A 14 18.42 31.41 -14.60
N ARG A 15 17.33 32.17 -14.56
CA ARG A 15 17.08 33.17 -13.50
C ARG A 15 16.82 32.53 -12.14
N HIS A 16 16.16 31.37 -12.11
CA HIS A 16 15.63 30.79 -10.87
C HIS A 16 16.46 29.64 -10.31
N GLU A 17 17.19 28.92 -11.16
CA GLU A 17 17.96 27.75 -10.76
C GLU A 17 19.12 28.02 -9.77
N PRO A 18 19.85 29.15 -9.83
CA PRO A 18 20.95 29.42 -8.90
C PRO A 18 20.48 29.49 -7.45
N TRP A 19 19.48 30.33 -7.15
CA TRP A 19 18.97 30.48 -5.79
C TRP A 19 18.08 29.31 -5.37
N ALA A 20 17.42 28.62 -6.31
CA ALA A 20 16.57 27.47 -5.99
C ALA A 20 17.36 26.32 -5.34
N LYS A 21 18.63 26.14 -5.71
CA LYS A 21 19.51 25.11 -5.15
C LYS A 21 19.82 25.31 -3.67
N ASP A 22 19.73 26.53 -3.17
CA ASP A 22 19.98 26.85 -1.77
C ASP A 22 18.83 26.40 -0.84
N TRP A 23 17.68 26.01 -1.41
CA TRP A 23 16.50 25.60 -0.66
C TRP A 23 16.23 24.11 -0.80
N PRO A 24 16.36 23.31 0.28
CA PRO A 24 16.27 21.85 0.19
C PRO A 24 14.88 21.33 -0.18
N LYS A 25 13.83 22.13 0.01
CA LYS A 25 12.45 21.77 -0.37
C LYS A 25 12.14 22.02 -1.84
N ILE A 26 12.98 22.77 -2.56
CA ILE A 26 12.77 23.01 -3.99
C ILE A 26 13.33 21.83 -4.76
N ARG A 27 12.43 21.06 -5.39
CA ARG A 27 12.79 19.86 -6.16
C ARG A 27 13.28 20.18 -7.56
N GLY A 28 13.01 21.38 -8.06
CA GLY A 28 13.58 21.86 -9.31
C GLY A 28 12.86 23.06 -9.91
N VAL A 29 13.51 23.61 -10.94
CA VAL A 29 12.99 24.66 -11.81
C VAL A 29 12.76 24.08 -13.20
N PHE A 30 11.52 24.20 -13.69
CA PHE A 30 11.04 23.55 -14.90
C PHE A 30 10.44 24.57 -15.86
N THR A 31 10.67 24.35 -17.15
CA THR A 31 10.10 25.13 -18.27
C THR A 31 8.96 24.39 -18.97
N SER A 32 8.76 23.12 -18.63
CA SER A 32 7.65 22.29 -19.12
C SER A 32 6.95 21.59 -17.96
N ILE A 33 5.64 21.33 -18.12
CA ILE A 33 4.83 20.72 -17.06
C ILE A 33 5.09 19.21 -16.91
N LYS A 34 5.49 18.54 -18.00
CA LYS A 34 5.64 17.09 -18.04
C LYS A 34 6.62 16.53 -16.98
N PRO A 35 7.83 17.09 -16.80
CA PRO A 35 8.74 16.62 -15.75
C PRO A 35 8.22 16.86 -14.33
N ILE A 36 7.42 17.92 -14.13
CA ILE A 36 6.75 18.15 -12.84
C ILE A 36 5.74 17.02 -12.60
N CYS A 37 4.91 16.69 -13.60
CA CYS A 37 3.95 15.58 -13.48
C CYS A 37 4.64 14.25 -13.20
N GLU A 38 5.76 13.95 -13.88
CA GLU A 38 6.54 12.72 -13.65
C GLU A 38 7.11 12.68 -12.22
N SER A 39 7.67 13.79 -11.73
CA SER A 39 8.16 13.88 -10.36
C SER A 39 7.03 13.76 -9.33
N LEU A 40 5.87 14.38 -9.58
CA LEU A 40 4.71 14.28 -8.69
C LEU A 40 4.14 12.87 -8.64
N LYS A 41 4.10 12.15 -9.77
CA LYS A 41 3.70 10.74 -9.81
C LYS A 41 4.63 9.88 -8.95
N LYS A 42 5.94 10.11 -9.06
CA LYS A 42 6.94 9.40 -8.25
C LYS A 42 6.74 9.66 -6.75
N VAL A 43 6.58 10.93 -6.36
CA VAL A 43 6.33 11.32 -4.95
C VAL A 43 5.01 10.73 -4.44
N ALA A 44 3.95 10.74 -5.24
CA ALA A 44 2.67 10.14 -4.86
C ALA A 44 2.83 8.62 -4.61
N HIS A 45 3.57 7.93 -5.47
CA HIS A 45 3.87 6.51 -5.32
C HIS A 45 4.72 6.22 -4.06
N GLU A 46 5.77 7.00 -3.82
CA GLU A 46 6.60 6.92 -2.61
C GLU A 46 5.77 7.15 -1.35
N CYS A 47 4.92 8.18 -1.33
CA CYS A 47 3.99 8.44 -0.23
C CYS A 47 3.08 7.24 0.05
N ASP A 48 2.52 6.60 -0.98
CA ASP A 48 1.67 5.44 -0.78
C ASP A 48 2.43 4.24 -0.20
N HIS A 49 3.68 4.05 -0.61
CA HIS A 49 4.58 3.00 -0.11
C HIS A 49 5.04 3.26 1.33
N ASP A 50 5.36 4.51 1.66
CA ASP A 50 5.84 4.94 2.97
C ASP A 50 4.74 5.04 4.02
N SER A 51 3.47 5.06 3.59
CA SER A 51 2.35 5.17 4.51
C SER A 51 1.81 3.82 5.00
N ILE A 52 2.43 2.68 4.65
CA ILE A 52 1.94 1.37 5.12
C ILE A 52 1.98 1.32 6.66
N PRO A 53 0.81 1.15 7.33
CA PRO A 53 0.73 1.11 8.77
C PRO A 53 1.38 -0.17 9.28
N MET A 54 2.21 0.00 10.31
CA MET A 54 2.87 -1.06 11.04
C MET A 54 2.35 -1.07 12.48
N SER A 55 2.05 -2.26 12.96
CA SER A 55 1.72 -2.50 14.35
C SER A 55 2.90 -3.21 15.01
N PHE A 56 3.30 -2.71 16.19
CA PHE A 56 4.42 -3.22 16.96
C PHE A 56 3.90 -4.09 18.10
N VAL A 57 4.33 -5.35 18.16
CA VAL A 57 4.00 -6.28 19.23
C VAL A 57 5.27 -6.55 20.04
N PRO A 58 5.40 -5.99 21.26
CA PRO A 58 6.59 -6.15 22.08
C PRO A 58 6.88 -7.62 22.43
N LYS A 59 8.16 -7.97 22.59
CA LYS A 59 8.63 -9.33 22.96
C LYS A 59 7.93 -9.91 24.20
N ARG A 60 7.59 -9.06 25.18
CA ARG A 60 6.87 -9.46 26.40
C ARG A 60 5.48 -10.05 26.14
N CYS A 61 4.89 -9.76 24.99
CA CYS A 61 3.59 -10.29 24.57
C CYS A 61 3.72 -11.63 23.82
N THR A 62 4.93 -12.03 23.43
CA THR A 62 5.19 -13.18 22.55
C THR A 62 6.03 -14.28 23.21
N SER A 63 6.45 -14.12 24.47
CA SER A 63 7.21 -15.13 25.19
C SER A 63 6.30 -16.17 25.85
N ASP A 64 6.56 -17.45 25.59
CA ASP A 64 5.82 -18.64 26.08
C ASP A 64 5.85 -18.87 27.62
N VAL A 65 6.23 -17.87 28.42
CA VAL A 65 6.17 -18.00 29.88
C VAL A 65 4.71 -17.89 30.29
N ALA A 66 4.13 -19.06 30.56
CA ALA A 66 2.72 -19.35 30.84
C ALA A 66 2.07 -18.64 32.05
N SER A 67 2.53 -17.46 32.47
CA SER A 67 2.02 -16.77 33.66
C SER A 67 1.18 -15.51 33.40
N ASN A 68 1.20 -14.89 32.21
CA ASN A 68 0.48 -13.63 32.02
C ASN A 68 -0.69 -13.76 31.02
N LYS A 69 -1.79 -14.36 31.48
CA LYS A 69 -3.12 -14.26 30.84
C LYS A 69 -3.63 -12.81 30.67
N GLU A 70 -2.93 -11.83 31.23
CA GLU A 70 -3.29 -10.41 31.22
C GLU A 70 -3.00 -9.68 29.88
N ASN A 71 -2.26 -10.29 28.93
CA ASN A 71 -1.69 -9.54 27.79
C ASN A 71 -2.36 -9.74 26.42
N LEU A 72 -3.35 -10.62 26.25
CA LEU A 72 -4.01 -10.81 24.94
C LEU A 72 -4.87 -9.59 24.51
N ASN A 73 -5.34 -8.79 25.47
CA ASN A 73 -6.06 -7.54 25.22
C ASN A 73 -5.14 -6.39 24.73
N GLN A 74 -3.85 -6.65 24.53
CA GLN A 74 -2.88 -5.64 24.05
C GLN A 74 -2.66 -5.69 22.54
N LEU A 75 -3.29 -6.62 21.81
CA LEU A 75 -3.21 -6.61 20.35
C LEU A 75 -3.92 -5.36 19.80
N PRO A 76 -3.29 -4.62 18.88
CA PRO A 76 -3.92 -3.47 18.25
C PRO A 76 -5.27 -3.88 17.63
N PRO A 77 -6.38 -3.15 17.88
CA PRO A 77 -7.68 -3.47 17.31
C PRO A 77 -7.66 -3.59 15.77
N THR A 78 -6.79 -2.81 15.12
CA THR A 78 -6.57 -2.84 13.67
C THR A 78 -6.10 -4.22 13.16
N TYR A 79 -5.32 -4.96 13.95
CA TYR A 79 -4.92 -6.33 13.65
C TYR A 79 -6.14 -7.25 13.63
N MET A 80 -6.95 -7.22 14.69
CA MET A 80 -8.16 -8.04 14.79
C MET A 80 -9.13 -7.77 13.64
N TYR A 81 -9.36 -6.49 13.30
CA TYR A 81 -10.21 -6.13 12.16
C TYR A 81 -9.65 -6.62 10.83
N SER A 82 -8.33 -6.53 10.63
CA SER A 82 -7.69 -6.98 9.40
C SER A 82 -7.77 -8.51 9.24
N VAL A 83 -7.61 -9.25 10.34
CA VAL A 83 -7.74 -10.72 10.35
C VAL A 83 -9.18 -11.13 10.04
N ILE A 84 -10.16 -10.56 10.75
CA ILE A 84 -11.58 -10.85 10.53
C ILE A 84 -11.99 -10.50 9.10
N PHE A 85 -11.58 -9.33 8.61
CA PHE A 85 -11.87 -8.91 7.24
C PHE A 85 -11.28 -9.88 6.21
N LYS A 86 -10.02 -10.29 6.40
CA LYS A 86 -9.36 -11.27 5.53
C LYS A 86 -10.15 -12.58 5.50
N ASP A 87 -10.55 -13.10 6.65
CA ASP A 87 -11.28 -14.38 6.74
C ASP A 87 -12.64 -14.27 6.03
N ILE A 88 -13.39 -13.18 6.27
CA ILE A 88 -14.65 -12.89 5.57
C ILE A 88 -14.44 -12.85 4.05
N VAL A 89 -13.45 -12.08 3.56
CA VAL A 89 -13.21 -11.92 2.12
C VAL A 89 -12.84 -13.24 1.44
N LEU A 90 -12.11 -14.11 2.15
CA LEU A 90 -11.72 -15.42 1.63
C LEU A 90 -12.87 -16.42 1.60
N GLU A 91 -13.87 -16.28 2.47
CA GLU A 91 -15.06 -17.15 2.50
C GLU A 91 -16.18 -16.66 1.58
N ILE A 92 -16.24 -15.37 1.27
CA ILE A 92 -17.23 -14.81 0.36
C ILE A 92 -17.09 -15.45 -1.03
N ASN A 93 -18.16 -16.11 -1.48
CA ASN A 93 -18.32 -16.59 -2.84
C ASN A 93 -19.12 -15.55 -3.65
N ASP A 94 -18.41 -14.57 -4.20
CA ASP A 94 -19.01 -13.48 -4.97
C ASP A 94 -18.80 -13.66 -6.47
N ASP A 95 -19.81 -13.24 -7.24
CA ASP A 95 -19.70 -13.06 -8.69
C ASP A 95 -18.78 -11.87 -9.01
N ASP A 96 -17.68 -12.16 -9.69
CA ASP A 96 -16.71 -11.16 -10.14
C ASP A 96 -17.36 -10.08 -11.03
N ALA A 97 -18.32 -10.44 -11.89
CA ALA A 97 -18.97 -9.47 -12.77
C ALA A 97 -19.77 -8.43 -11.98
N LYS A 98 -20.50 -8.89 -10.95
CA LYS A 98 -21.22 -8.01 -10.02
C LYS A 98 -20.27 -7.16 -9.21
N SER A 99 -19.16 -7.73 -8.74
CA SER A 99 -18.15 -7.04 -7.94
C SER A 99 -17.44 -5.95 -8.74
N ILE A 100 -17.04 -6.24 -9.98
CA ILE A 100 -16.44 -5.28 -10.91
C ILE A 100 -17.42 -4.13 -11.21
N LYS A 101 -18.71 -4.43 -11.40
CA LYS A 101 -19.73 -3.37 -11.59
C LYS A 101 -19.90 -2.50 -10.35
N ALA A 102 -19.85 -3.08 -9.15
CA ALA A 102 -19.89 -2.32 -7.90
C ALA A 102 -18.64 -1.44 -7.75
N LEU A 103 -17.46 -1.95 -8.10
CA LEU A 103 -16.23 -1.19 -8.11
C LEU A 103 -16.27 -0.04 -9.14
N GLU A 104 -16.82 -0.25 -10.34
CA GLU A 104 -17.01 0.81 -11.33
C GLU A 104 -17.81 1.99 -10.76
N ILE A 105 -18.95 1.71 -10.11
CA ILE A 105 -19.79 2.74 -9.50
C ILE A 105 -19.02 3.51 -8.42
N TYR A 106 -18.24 2.79 -7.61
CA TYR A 106 -17.40 3.40 -6.58
C TYR A 106 -16.29 4.28 -7.20
N CYS A 107 -15.61 3.79 -8.24
CA CYS A 107 -14.55 4.52 -8.93
C CYS A 107 -15.04 5.82 -9.57
N LYS A 108 -16.24 5.81 -10.17
CA LYS A 108 -16.86 7.03 -10.71
C LYS A 108 -17.12 8.08 -9.64
N LYS A 109 -17.53 7.67 -8.42
CA LYS A 109 -17.69 8.59 -7.27
C LYS A 109 -16.36 9.14 -6.76
N LYS A 110 -15.25 8.43 -7.00
CA LYS A 110 -13.88 8.85 -6.63
C LYS A 110 -13.15 9.56 -7.77
N GLU A 111 -13.86 9.91 -8.84
CA GLU A 111 -13.32 10.65 -10.00
C GLU A 111 -12.13 9.93 -10.67
N ILE A 112 -12.10 8.59 -10.61
CA ILE A 112 -11.12 7.80 -11.35
C ILE A 112 -11.43 7.93 -12.85
N PRO A 113 -10.43 8.12 -13.74
CA PRO A 113 -10.66 8.26 -15.16
C PRO A 113 -11.40 7.07 -15.77
N ASP A 114 -12.44 7.34 -16.58
CA ASP A 114 -13.22 6.31 -17.27
C ASP A 114 -12.35 5.40 -18.15
N THR A 115 -11.24 5.93 -18.68
CA THR A 115 -10.26 5.14 -19.46
C THR A 115 -9.67 3.99 -18.65
N GLU A 116 -9.29 4.23 -17.38
CA GLU A 116 -8.72 3.19 -16.51
C GLU A 116 -9.78 2.19 -16.05
N ILE A 117 -10.99 2.68 -15.74
CA ILE A 117 -12.12 1.83 -15.35
C ILE A 117 -12.51 0.89 -16.50
N ASN A 118 -12.59 1.41 -17.72
CA ASN A 118 -12.93 0.63 -18.90
C ASN A 118 -11.83 -0.40 -19.26
N GLU A 119 -10.56 -0.04 -19.05
CA GLU A 119 -9.45 -0.98 -19.20
C GLU A 119 -9.56 -2.15 -18.22
N LEU A 120 -9.80 -1.86 -16.93
CA LEU A 120 -10.03 -2.88 -15.92
C LEU A 120 -11.17 -3.81 -16.34
N LYS A 121 -12.35 -3.27 -16.65
CA LYS A 121 -13.53 -4.06 -17.05
C LYS A 121 -13.26 -4.98 -18.23
N ARG A 122 -12.57 -4.48 -19.26
CA ARG A 122 -12.33 -5.23 -20.49
C ARG A 122 -11.29 -6.33 -20.31
N LYS A 123 -10.25 -6.06 -19.51
CA LYS A 123 -9.07 -6.92 -19.43
C LYS A 123 -8.97 -7.71 -18.12
N TYR A 124 -9.85 -7.52 -17.14
CA TYR A 124 -9.66 -8.03 -15.77
C TYR A 124 -9.25 -9.51 -15.75
N HIS A 125 -10.04 -10.36 -16.43
CA HIS A 125 -9.77 -11.81 -16.51
C HIS A 125 -8.68 -12.21 -17.52
N GLN A 126 -8.18 -11.27 -18.33
CA GLN A 126 -7.09 -11.51 -19.29
C GLN A 126 -5.70 -11.35 -18.65
N LYS A 127 -5.66 -10.82 -17.43
CA LYS A 127 -4.44 -10.55 -16.66
C LYS A 127 -4.56 -11.18 -15.29
N SER A 128 -3.43 -11.50 -14.69
CA SER A 128 -3.45 -12.09 -13.36
C SER A 128 -3.68 -11.00 -12.29
N PRO A 129 -4.22 -11.36 -11.12
CA PRO A 129 -4.33 -10.44 -9.99
C PRO A 129 -3.02 -9.72 -9.62
N VAL A 130 -1.90 -10.44 -9.59
CA VAL A 130 -0.56 -9.87 -9.37
C VAL A 130 -0.20 -8.84 -10.44
N TRP A 131 -0.49 -9.10 -11.72
CA TRP A 131 -0.25 -8.12 -12.78
C TRP A 131 -1.00 -6.81 -12.50
N TRP A 132 -2.27 -6.89 -12.13
CA TRP A 132 -3.07 -5.71 -11.75
C TRP A 132 -2.55 -5.01 -10.51
N TYR A 133 -2.02 -5.75 -9.54
CA TYR A 133 -1.40 -5.19 -8.35
C TYR A 133 -0.09 -4.46 -8.67
N THR A 134 0.68 -4.93 -9.65
CA THR A 134 1.99 -4.33 -10.01
C THR A 134 1.91 -3.31 -11.14
N CYS A 135 0.79 -3.21 -11.86
CA CYS A 135 0.64 -2.27 -12.96
C CYS A 135 0.41 -0.84 -12.43
N GLU A 136 0.99 0.16 -13.10
CA GLU A 136 0.79 1.58 -12.80
C GLU A 136 -0.64 2.03 -13.18
N MET A 137 -1.62 1.62 -12.38
CA MET A 137 -3.00 2.09 -12.48
C MET A 137 -3.57 2.39 -11.09
N PHE A 138 -4.79 2.95 -11.06
CA PHE A 138 -5.47 3.29 -9.81
C PHE A 138 -5.62 2.14 -8.81
N LEU A 139 -5.65 0.88 -9.26
CA LEU A 139 -6.04 -0.25 -8.42
C LEU A 139 -5.05 -0.52 -7.28
N TYR A 140 -3.75 -0.45 -7.54
CA TYR A 140 -2.71 -0.60 -6.51
C TYR A 140 -2.84 0.47 -5.43
N GLY A 141 -2.88 1.74 -5.83
CA GLY A 141 -2.98 2.87 -4.91
C GLY A 141 -4.29 2.85 -4.12
N MET A 142 -5.42 2.56 -4.78
CA MET A 142 -6.72 2.44 -4.13
C MET A 142 -6.75 1.30 -3.11
N LEU A 143 -6.19 0.13 -3.46
CA LEU A 143 -6.12 -1.01 -2.55
C LEU A 143 -5.27 -0.73 -1.31
N ASN A 144 -4.01 -0.33 -1.51
CA ASN A 144 -3.09 -0.10 -0.39
C ASN A 144 -3.55 1.07 0.48
N ARG A 145 -4.16 2.11 -0.10
CA ARG A 145 -4.78 3.19 0.66
C ARG A 145 -5.98 2.69 1.46
N GLY A 146 -6.85 1.88 0.87
CA GLY A 146 -8.03 1.34 1.53
C GLY A 146 -7.67 0.49 2.75
N LEU A 147 -6.72 -0.44 2.57
CA LEU A 147 -6.18 -1.28 3.64
C LEU A 147 -5.44 -0.46 4.71
N ARG A 148 -4.64 0.54 4.30
CA ARG A 148 -3.96 1.47 5.22
C ARG A 148 -4.91 2.24 6.13
N LEU A 149 -5.99 2.78 5.56
CA LEU A 149 -6.94 3.62 6.29
C LEU A 149 -8.08 2.82 6.92
N LEU A 150 -8.11 1.49 6.73
CA LEU A 150 -9.24 0.64 7.07
C LEU A 150 -10.55 1.19 6.50
N ASP A 151 -10.50 1.70 5.26
CA ASP A 151 -11.68 2.20 4.55
C ASP A 151 -12.58 1.03 4.16
N MET A 152 -13.53 0.71 5.04
CA MET A 152 -14.44 -0.43 4.87
C MET A 152 -15.26 -0.34 3.58
N GLU A 153 -15.59 0.86 3.10
CA GLU A 153 -16.29 1.02 1.82
C GLU A 153 -15.38 0.58 0.67
N ALA A 154 -14.16 1.13 0.60
CA ALA A 154 -13.17 0.75 -0.41
C ALA A 154 -12.83 -0.75 -0.36
N MET A 155 -12.52 -1.24 0.83
CA MET A 155 -12.17 -2.63 1.10
C MET A 155 -13.29 -3.58 0.67
N SER A 156 -14.57 -3.24 0.94
CA SER A 156 -15.71 -4.04 0.49
C SER A 156 -15.81 -4.12 -1.04
N LYS A 157 -15.51 -3.02 -1.75
CA LYS A 157 -15.56 -2.98 -3.22
C LYS A 157 -14.38 -3.69 -3.86
N LEU A 158 -13.26 -3.77 -3.15
CA LEU A 158 -12.05 -4.46 -3.58
C LEU A 158 -11.96 -5.90 -3.06
N GLY A 159 -12.92 -6.39 -2.28
CA GLY A 159 -12.88 -7.71 -1.65
C GLY A 159 -12.60 -8.85 -2.65
N PHE A 160 -13.28 -8.85 -3.80
CA PHE A 160 -13.04 -9.83 -4.87
C PHE A 160 -11.59 -9.83 -5.36
N PHE A 161 -10.99 -8.63 -5.51
CA PHE A 161 -9.63 -8.46 -5.96
C PHE A 161 -8.63 -8.87 -4.86
N ILE A 162 -8.89 -8.52 -3.60
CA ILE A 162 -8.09 -8.95 -2.44
C ILE A 162 -8.04 -10.48 -2.34
N ARG A 163 -9.20 -11.14 -2.46
CA ARG A 163 -9.30 -12.60 -2.49
C ARG A 163 -8.49 -13.18 -3.65
N SER A 164 -8.69 -12.68 -4.86
CA SER A 164 -8.00 -13.16 -6.06
C SER A 164 -6.48 -13.00 -5.96
N LEU A 165 -6.02 -11.84 -5.46
CA LEU A 165 -4.61 -11.55 -5.23
C LEU A 165 -4.01 -12.46 -4.16
N HIS A 166 -4.69 -12.63 -3.01
CA HIS A 166 -4.25 -13.52 -1.95
C HIS A 166 -4.09 -14.97 -2.44
N LEU A 167 -5.10 -15.50 -3.16
CA LEU A 167 -5.07 -16.86 -3.68
C LEU A 167 -3.94 -17.05 -4.69
N GLN A 168 -3.71 -16.09 -5.58
CA GLN A 168 -2.60 -16.16 -6.53
C GLN A 168 -1.24 -16.12 -5.81
N LEU A 169 -1.06 -15.23 -4.83
CA LEU A 169 0.18 -15.15 -4.06
C LEU A 169 0.44 -16.43 -3.26
N LYS A 170 -0.60 -17.05 -2.70
CA LYS A 170 -0.49 -18.36 -2.02
C LYS A 170 -0.01 -19.45 -2.98
N GLN A 171 -0.58 -19.51 -4.19
CA GLN A 171 -0.13 -20.45 -5.22
C GLN A 171 1.33 -20.21 -5.60
N LEU A 172 1.69 -18.97 -5.93
CA LEU A 172 3.07 -18.61 -6.31
C LEU A 172 4.06 -18.91 -5.19
N HIS A 173 3.67 -18.70 -3.93
CA HIS A 173 4.49 -19.06 -2.78
C HIS A 173 4.72 -20.57 -2.67
N GLN A 174 3.70 -21.40 -2.93
CA GLN A 174 3.84 -22.86 -2.94
C GLN A 174 4.78 -23.33 -4.07
N GLU A 175 4.63 -22.76 -5.27
CA GLU A 175 5.52 -23.03 -6.40
C GLU A 175 6.96 -22.61 -6.08
N GLN A 176 7.12 -21.43 -5.47
CA GLN A 176 8.42 -20.91 -5.06
C GLN A 176 9.04 -21.77 -3.96
N ALA A 177 8.32 -22.15 -2.92
CA ALA A 177 8.83 -22.99 -1.83
C ALA A 177 9.26 -24.38 -2.34
N THR A 178 8.58 -24.90 -3.36
CA THR A 178 8.97 -26.16 -4.00
C THR A 178 10.32 -26.03 -4.74
N ASN A 179 10.55 -24.89 -5.40
CA ASN A 179 11.74 -24.67 -6.26
C ASN A 179 12.94 -24.05 -5.50
N LEU A 180 12.67 -23.18 -4.53
CA LEU A 180 13.63 -22.47 -3.69
C LEU A 180 13.51 -22.99 -2.26
N GLN A 181 14.31 -23.99 -1.93
CA GLN A 181 14.33 -24.62 -0.60
C GLN A 181 15.06 -23.79 0.46
N LYS A 182 15.56 -22.58 0.11
CA LYS A 182 16.38 -21.75 0.99
C LYS A 182 15.76 -20.39 1.20
N PRO A 183 15.83 -19.85 2.44
CA PRO A 183 15.52 -18.45 2.70
C PRO A 183 16.35 -17.54 1.79
N PHE A 184 15.73 -16.44 1.34
CA PHE A 184 16.39 -15.40 0.58
C PHE A 184 16.10 -14.04 1.22
N THR A 185 16.99 -13.09 0.96
CA THR A 185 16.90 -11.73 1.50
C THR A 185 16.33 -10.79 0.45
N VAL A 186 15.38 -9.96 0.88
CA VAL A 186 14.76 -8.89 0.09
C VAL A 186 14.94 -7.55 0.80
N TYR A 187 14.75 -6.45 0.08
CA TYR A 187 15.06 -5.10 0.58
C TYR A 187 13.90 -4.16 0.33
N ARG A 188 13.28 -3.66 1.42
CA ARG A 188 12.21 -2.68 1.35
C ARG A 188 12.63 -1.36 1.98
N GLY A 189 12.50 -0.27 1.23
CA GLY A 189 12.54 1.08 1.79
C GLY A 189 11.22 1.40 2.48
N GLN A 190 11.26 1.98 3.68
CA GLN A 190 10.07 2.34 4.44
C GLN A 190 10.29 3.67 5.14
N GLY A 191 9.60 4.71 4.67
CA GLY A 191 9.45 5.96 5.42
C GLY A 191 8.74 5.70 6.74
N MET A 192 9.23 6.34 7.80
CA MET A 192 8.71 6.17 9.16
C MET A 192 8.84 7.49 9.91
N ASN A 193 7.81 7.86 10.67
CA ASN A 193 7.90 9.03 11.54
C ASN A 193 8.75 8.69 12.79
N LYS A 194 9.12 9.72 13.57
CA LYS A 194 9.98 9.52 14.74
C LYS A 194 9.35 8.66 15.83
N GLU A 195 8.03 8.74 15.98
CA GLU A 195 7.29 8.00 17.00
C GLU A 195 7.25 6.51 16.66
N ASP A 196 6.87 6.17 15.42
CA ASP A 196 6.90 4.79 14.91
C ASP A 196 8.32 4.22 14.95
N PHE A 197 9.35 5.04 14.69
CA PHE A 197 10.74 4.60 14.80
C PHE A 197 11.13 4.32 16.25
N GLN A 198 10.69 5.13 17.20
CA GLN A 198 10.90 4.85 18.62
C GLN A 198 10.14 3.59 19.04
N ASN A 199 8.90 3.41 18.59
CA ASN A 199 8.11 2.19 18.85
C ASN A 199 8.80 0.93 18.27
N LEU A 200 9.44 1.05 17.10
CA LEU A 200 10.24 -0.03 16.52
C LEU A 200 11.45 -0.39 17.41
N LEU A 201 12.16 0.61 17.92
CA LEU A 201 13.28 0.38 18.84
C LEU A 201 12.82 -0.25 20.17
N ASP A 202 11.73 0.26 20.74
CA ASP A 202 11.17 -0.21 22.01
C ASP A 202 10.57 -1.62 21.91
N SER A 203 10.20 -2.04 20.69
CA SER A 203 9.68 -3.38 20.39
C SER A 203 10.76 -4.36 19.92
N GLN A 204 12.05 -4.03 20.07
CA GLN A 204 13.15 -4.90 19.65
C GLN A 204 13.01 -6.33 20.21
N GLY A 205 13.14 -7.31 19.32
CA GLY A 205 12.94 -8.73 19.63
C GLY A 205 11.47 -9.16 19.73
N GLY A 206 10.53 -8.26 19.44
CA GLY A 206 9.10 -8.54 19.25
C GLY A 206 8.73 -8.84 17.79
N LEU A 207 7.46 -8.62 17.44
CA LEU A 207 6.90 -8.86 16.11
C LEU A 207 6.40 -7.57 15.46
N LEU A 208 6.46 -7.53 14.13
CA LEU A 208 5.82 -6.51 13.29
C LEU A 208 4.61 -7.12 12.59
N SER A 209 3.51 -6.38 12.57
CA SER A 209 2.32 -6.73 11.81
C SER A 209 2.05 -5.67 10.76
N PHE A 210 1.75 -6.13 9.55
CA PHE A 210 1.38 -5.30 8.41
C PHE A 210 -0.03 -5.66 7.95
N ASN A 211 -0.88 -4.65 7.79
CA ASN A 211 -2.26 -4.85 7.35
C ASN A 211 -2.41 -4.74 5.81
N ASN A 212 -1.30 -4.81 5.08
CA ASN A 212 -1.20 -4.64 3.64
C ASN A 212 -0.41 -5.77 2.99
N PHE A 213 -0.57 -5.92 1.68
CA PHE A 213 0.37 -6.71 0.87
C PHE A 213 1.72 -5.97 0.83
N LEU A 214 2.81 -6.69 1.08
CA LEU A 214 4.15 -6.13 1.06
C LEU A 214 4.80 -6.32 -0.31
N SER A 215 5.36 -5.24 -0.84
CA SER A 215 6.28 -5.25 -1.99
C SER A 215 7.71 -5.02 -1.48
N THR A 216 8.67 -5.82 -1.94
CA THR A 216 10.03 -5.90 -1.40
C THR A 216 11.06 -6.13 -2.49
#